data_AF-A0A954FSY3-F1
#
_entry.id   AF-A0A954FSY3-F1
#
_cell.length_a   1.000
_cell.length_b   1.000
_cell.length_c   1.000
_cell.angle_alpha   90.00
_cell.angle_beta   90.00
_cell.angle_gamma   90.00
#
_symmetry.space_group_name_H-M   'P 1'
#
loop_
_entity.id
_entity.type
_entity.pdbx_description
1 polymer ?
#
loop_
_entity_poly.entity_id
_entity_poly.type
_entity_poly.pdbx_seq_one_letter_code
_entity_poly.pdbx_strand_id
1 'polypeptide(L)'
;MSEYYREIPGEFPKEKPQSTENEFFGSGWSVRRLDDKFFFEFISGELAGRLKEIEISASDFNHTKAGELSFDDLCYKYGVG
;
A
#
# COMPACT_ATOMS: atom_id res chain seq x y z
N MET A 1 -29.25 14.66 -26.86
CA MET A 1 -28.41 15.03 -25.70
C MET A 1 -27.32 13.98 -25.55
N SER A 2 -26.30 14.00 -26.39
CA SER A 2 -25.31 12.91 -26.46
C SER A 2 -23.90 13.40 -26.83
N GLU A 3 -23.61 14.68 -26.57
CA GLU A 3 -22.34 15.32 -26.96
C GLU A 3 -21.45 15.74 -25.76
N TYR A 4 -21.65 15.17 -24.58
CA TYR A 4 -20.94 15.63 -23.37
C TYR A 4 -19.95 14.64 -22.75
N TYR A 5 -19.98 13.36 -23.14
CA TYR A 5 -19.04 12.36 -22.62
C TYR A 5 -18.46 11.51 -23.74
N ARG A 6 -17.13 11.39 -23.76
CA ARG A 6 -16.40 10.37 -24.51
C ARG A 6 -16.05 9.27 -23.53
N GLU A 7 -16.61 8.09 -23.74
CA GLU A 7 -16.27 6.89 -23.00
C GLU A 7 -14.88 6.44 -23.47
N ILE A 8 -13.85 6.71 -22.68
CA ILE A 8 -12.52 6.16 -22.93
C ILE A 8 -12.53 4.78 -22.23
N PRO A 9 -12.39 3.66 -22.96
CA PRO A 9 -12.28 2.36 -22.32
C PRO A 9 -10.99 2.36 -21.50
N GLY A 10 -11.15 2.43 -20.18
CA GLY A 10 -10.05 2.25 -19.24
C GLY A 10 -9.72 0.77 -19.16
N GLU A 11 -8.53 0.39 -19.62
CA GLU A 11 -7.99 -0.93 -19.33
C GLU A 11 -7.49 -0.92 -17.88
N PHE A 12 -8.20 -1.63 -17.00
CA PHE A 12 -7.65 -1.94 -15.70
C PHE A 12 -6.48 -2.92 -15.89
N PRO A 13 -5.32 -2.68 -15.25
CA PRO A 13 -4.23 -3.64 -15.27
C PRO A 13 -4.77 -4.99 -14.81
N LYS A 14 -4.69 -6.00 -15.68
CA LYS A 14 -5.22 -7.35 -15.43
C LYS A 14 -4.41 -8.09 -14.37
N GLU A 15 -3.20 -7.63 -14.11
CA GLU A 15 -2.29 -8.25 -13.17
C GLU A 15 -2.48 -7.63 -11.79
N LYS A 16 -2.79 -8.49 -10.81
CA LYS A 16 -2.67 -8.12 -9.40
C LYS A 16 -1.22 -7.66 -9.19
N PRO A 17 -0.98 -6.58 -8.42
CA PRO A 17 0.38 -6.19 -8.08
C PRO A 17 1.09 -7.39 -7.46
N GLN A 18 2.13 -7.88 -8.15
CA GLN A 18 2.89 -9.02 -7.68
C GLN A 18 3.92 -8.52 -6.66
N SER A 19 3.98 -9.20 -5.52
CA SER A 19 5.01 -8.94 -4.53
C SER A 19 6.39 -9.14 -5.18
N THR A 20 7.14 -8.05 -5.29
CA THR A 20 8.51 -8.04 -5.84
C THR A 20 9.50 -8.02 -4.69
N GLU A 21 10.80 -8.14 -4.94
CA GLU A 21 11.81 -7.99 -3.87
C GLU A 21 11.68 -6.67 -3.09
N ASN A 22 11.21 -5.62 -3.76
CA ASN A 22 11.03 -4.27 -3.23
C ASN A 22 9.62 -4.00 -2.71
N GLU A 23 8.63 -4.83 -3.01
CA GLU A 23 7.23 -4.54 -2.72
C GLU A 23 6.53 -5.78 -2.20
N PHE A 24 5.87 -5.66 -1.06
CA PHE A 24 5.12 -6.72 -0.44
C PHE A 24 3.68 -6.28 -0.21
N PHE A 25 2.73 -7.06 -0.71
CA PHE A 25 1.30 -6.74 -0.63
C PHE A 25 0.62 -7.62 0.41
N GLY A 26 -0.09 -6.98 1.33
CA GLY A 26 -1.02 -7.60 2.27
C GLY A 26 -2.47 -7.33 1.90
N SER A 27 -3.39 -7.76 2.77
CA SER A 27 -4.83 -7.56 2.56
C SER A 27 -5.23 -6.13 2.88
N GLY A 28 -5.23 -5.24 1.88
CA GLY A 28 -5.62 -3.82 2.05
C GLY A 28 -4.49 -2.89 2.50
N TRP A 29 -3.25 -3.39 2.47
CA TRP A 29 -2.04 -2.64 2.75
C TRP A 29 -0.88 -3.18 1.92
N SER A 30 0.17 -2.39 1.78
CA SER A 30 1.41 -2.77 1.10
C SER A 30 2.61 -2.13 1.81
N VAL A 31 3.77 -2.75 1.68
CA VAL A 31 5.04 -2.10 2.00
C VAL A 31 5.91 -2.06 0.75
N ARG A 32 6.53 -0.91 0.47
CA ARG A 32 7.35 -0.68 -0.71
C ARG A 32 8.68 -0.06 -0.35
N ARG A 33 9.74 -0.47 -1.03
CA ARG A 33 11.07 0.12 -0.98
C ARG A 33 11.27 1.01 -2.21
N LEU A 34 11.51 2.28 -1.97
CA LEU A 34 11.82 3.31 -2.96
C LEU A 34 13.24 3.81 -2.67
N ASP A 35 14.19 3.37 -3.49
CA ASP A 35 15.63 3.62 -3.32
C ASP A 35 16.11 3.20 -1.91
N ASP A 36 16.42 4.18 -1.06
CA ASP A 36 16.93 3.99 0.31
C ASP A 36 15.83 4.13 1.39
N LYS A 37 14.59 4.38 0.96
CA LYS A 37 13.45 4.61 1.84
C LYS A 37 12.44 3.49 1.75
N PHE A 38 11.74 3.25 2.85
CA PHE A 38 10.73 2.22 2.95
C PHE A 38 9.42 2.86 3.35
N PHE A 39 8.34 2.43 2.72
CA PHE A 39 7.02 3.01 2.90
C PHE A 39 6.03 1.90 3.21
N PHE A 40 5.11 2.19 4.12
CA PHE A 40 3.95 1.37 4.42
C PHE A 40 2.71 2.14 4.00
N GLU A 41 1.97 1.58 3.04
CA GLU A 41 0.76 2.15 2.50
C GLU A 41 -0.43 1.30 2.93
N PHE A 42 -1.49 1.93 3.43
CA PHE A 42 -2.71 1.23 3.83
C PHE A 42 -3.95 2.09 3.67
N ILE A 43 -5.10 1.44 3.52
CA ILE A 43 -6.39 2.14 3.49
C ILE A 43 -6.77 2.50 4.93
N SER A 44 -6.70 3.78 5.26
CA SER A 44 -7.22 4.28 6.53
C SER A 44 -8.75 4.23 6.53
N GLY A 45 -9.35 3.83 7.65
CA GLY A 45 -10.81 3.81 7.85
C GLY A 45 -11.47 5.19 7.92
N GLU A 46 -10.75 6.25 7.54
CA GLU A 46 -11.26 7.61 7.45
C GLU A 46 -12.41 7.70 6.43
N LEU A 47 -13.24 8.74 6.52
CA LEU A 47 -14.56 8.89 5.87
C LEU A 47 -14.62 8.77 4.32
N ALA A 48 -13.50 8.48 3.66
CA ALA A 48 -13.39 8.23 2.23
C ALA A 48 -12.40 7.11 1.85
N GLY A 49 -11.97 6.26 2.79
CA GLY A 49 -11.00 5.19 2.50
C GLY A 49 -9.68 5.74 1.96
N ARG A 50 -9.16 6.81 2.59
CA ARG A 50 -7.92 7.44 2.11
C ARG A 50 -6.76 6.45 2.26
N LEU A 51 -6.01 6.27 1.18
CA LEU A 51 -4.69 5.65 1.25
C LEU A 51 -3.77 6.55 2.08
N LYS A 52 -3.18 5.96 3.10
CA LYS A 52 -2.22 6.59 3.99
C LYS A 52 -0.88 5.91 3.79
N GLU A 53 0.12 6.72 3.51
CA GLU A 53 1.50 6.26 3.38
C GLU A 53 2.32 6.81 4.54
N ILE A 54 3.13 5.95 5.15
CA ILE A 54 4.10 6.33 6.18
C ILE A 54 5.47 5.80 5.81
N GLU A 55 6.52 6.53 6.19
CA GLU A 55 7.90 6.05 6.07
C GLU A 55 8.20 5.10 7.23
N ILE A 56 8.72 3.92 6.92
CA ILE A 56 9.14 2.90 7.88
C ILE A 56 10.65 2.65 7.79
N SER A 57 11.21 1.99 8.80
CA SER A 57 12.61 1.61 8.78
C SER A 57 12.87 0.39 7.87
N ALA A 58 14.09 0.26 7.37
CA ALA A 58 14.54 -0.92 6.62
C ALA A 58 14.35 -2.23 7.42
N SER A 59 14.57 -2.17 8.74
CA SER A 59 14.40 -3.34 9.61
C SER A 59 12.93 -3.75 9.64
N ASP A 60 12.01 -2.79 9.79
CA ASP A 60 10.58 -3.07 9.81
C ASP A 60 10.10 -3.68 8.50
N PHE A 61 10.54 -3.16 7.36
CA PHE A 61 10.24 -3.77 6.06
C PHE A 61 10.66 -5.24 5.99
N ASN A 62 11.88 -5.56 6.44
CA ASN A 62 12.39 -6.93 6.42
C ASN A 62 11.62 -7.84 7.38
N HIS A 63 11.30 -7.36 8.59
CA HIS A 63 10.48 -8.11 9.55
C HIS A 63 9.06 -8.35 9.02
N THR A 64 8.45 -7.35 8.38
CA THR A 64 7.14 -7.51 7.73
C THR A 64 7.19 -8.52 6.60
N LYS A 65 8.23 -8.47 5.76
CA LYS A 65 8.45 -9.45 4.67
C LYS A 65 8.72 -10.86 5.20
N ALA A 66 9.38 -10.97 6.36
CA ALA A 66 9.60 -12.23 7.06
C ALA A 66 8.36 -12.77 7.80
N GLY A 67 7.29 -11.97 7.91
CA GLY A 67 6.07 -12.29 8.66
C GLY A 67 6.21 -12.14 10.18
N GLU A 68 7.26 -11.45 10.65
CA GLU A 68 7.50 -11.15 12.07
C GLU A 68 6.72 -9.92 12.55
N LEU A 69 6.42 -8.98 11.65
CA LEU A 69 5.58 -7.81 11.93
C LEU A 69 4.28 -7.89 11.12
N SER A 70 3.14 -7.74 11.81
CA SER A 70 1.84 -7.66 11.16
C SER A 70 1.43 -6.21 10.89
N PHE A 71 0.34 -6.04 10.14
CA PHE A 71 -0.30 -4.75 9.90
C PHE A 71 -0.58 -3.99 11.23
N ASP A 72 -1.12 -4.70 12.22
CA ASP A 72 -1.48 -4.11 13.52
C ASP A 72 -0.23 -3.63 14.28
N ASP A 73 0.85 -4.41 14.24
CA ASP A 73 2.13 -4.03 14.85
C ASP A 73 2.71 -2.77 14.22
N LEU A 74 2.65 -2.65 12.89
CA LEU A 74 3.08 -1.44 12.17
C LEU A 74 2.18 -0.25 12.54
N CYS A 75 0.87 -0.44 12.55
CA CYS A 75 -0.08 0.59 12.95
C CYS A 75 0.18 1.09 14.38
N TYR A 76 0.38 0.18 15.34
CA TYR A 76 0.69 0.52 16.72
C TYR A 76 2.04 1.23 16.86
N LYS A 77 3.09 0.70 16.21
CA LYS A 77 4.45 1.24 16.29
C LYS A 77 4.55 2.66 15.75
N TYR A 78 3.84 2.95 14.66
CA TYR A 78 3.86 4.25 14.01
C TYR A 78 2.69 5.16 14.44
N GLY A 79 1.83 4.71 15.37
CA GLY A 79 0.71 5.49 15.90
C GLY A 79 -0.34 5.84 14.86
N VAL A 80 -0.56 4.94 13.90
CA VAL A 80 -1.42 5.14 12.74
C VAL A 80 -2.44 4.00 12.64
N GLY A 81 -3.70 4.29 12.95
CA GLY A 81 -4.83 3.34 12.91
C GLY A 81 -6.14 4.07 12.84
#